data_AF-A0A068MW44-F1
#
_entry.id   AF-A0A068MW44-F1
#
_cell.length_a   1.000
_cell.length_b   1.000
_cell.length_c   1.000
_cell.angle_alpha   90.00
_cell.angle_beta   90.00
_cell.angle_gamma   90.00
#
_symmetry.space_group_name_H-M   'P 1'
#
loop_
_entity.id
_entity.type
_entity.pdbx_description
1 polymer ?
#
loop_
_entity_poly.entity_id
_entity_poly.type
_entity_poly.pdbx_seq_one_letter_code
_entity_poly.pdbx_strand_id
1 'polypeptide(L)'
;MVSQSFQEPSDESSNEIDLFSNLDLPKEPLRGQKFKQDTGLYINWLDKLTDEEKWQAYTFFTRTSSGKKLAKNALEKYKERISVNQGLGRELSEARENLLKLENSEILAAGKWLWSALSKRGHERQQHLLERDLVHRDDYNGSVTGLQRAIHDIEEEIEKLTNTSGEKVKKLGKRVNTLRSILKAQQKTLEDIIRERYGDDDWNFIQSQLRK
;
A
#
# COMPACT_ATOMS: atom_id res chain seq x y z
N MET A 1 -0.24 -24.19 35.00
CA MET A 1 1.20 -24.27 35.27
C MET A 1 1.38 -24.40 36.77
N VAL A 2 2.11 -25.42 37.21
CA VAL A 2 2.18 -25.88 38.61
C VAL A 2 3.05 -24.91 39.41
N SER A 3 2.45 -24.20 40.37
CA SER A 3 3.17 -23.41 41.36
C SER A 3 3.75 -24.37 42.40
N GLN A 4 5.03 -24.72 42.30
CA GLN A 4 5.72 -25.43 43.38
C GLN A 4 6.10 -24.41 44.46
N SER A 5 5.37 -24.46 45.56
CA SER A 5 5.67 -23.75 46.80
C SER A 5 6.92 -24.35 47.46
N PHE A 6 7.91 -23.50 47.71
CA PHE A 6 9.12 -23.83 48.46
C PHE A 6 8.76 -24.02 49.94
N GLN A 7 8.79 -25.25 50.45
CA GLN A 7 8.66 -25.57 51.87
C GLN A 7 10.02 -25.99 52.41
N GLU A 8 10.50 -25.32 53.45
CA GLU A 8 11.72 -25.71 54.18
C GLU A 8 11.44 -26.99 54.99
N PRO A 9 12.25 -28.05 54.87
CA PRO A 9 12.17 -29.21 55.75
C PRO A 9 12.90 -28.93 57.08
N SER A 10 12.31 -29.42 58.16
CA SER A 10 12.78 -29.33 59.54
C SER A 10 14.11 -30.07 59.76
N ASP A 11 14.95 -29.49 60.61
CA ASP A 11 16.26 -29.99 61.04
C ASP A 11 16.23 -31.46 61.50
N GLU A 12 16.78 -32.35 60.67
CA GLU A 12 17.32 -33.64 61.12
C GLU A 12 18.78 -33.76 60.67
N SER A 13 19.66 -33.47 61.62
CA SER A 13 21.07 -33.80 61.54
C SER A 13 21.28 -35.31 61.60
N SER A 14 22.07 -35.85 60.67
CA SER A 14 23.06 -36.93 60.84
C SER A 14 22.96 -38.00 59.74
N ASN A 15 23.73 -37.81 58.66
CA ASN A 15 24.45 -38.81 57.86
C ASN A 15 24.73 -38.26 56.45
N GLU A 16 25.61 -37.26 56.34
CA GLU A 16 25.95 -36.61 55.06
C GLU A 16 27.48 -36.55 54.86
N ILE A 17 28.16 -37.69 54.91
CA ILE A 17 29.58 -37.73 54.47
C ILE A 17 29.73 -38.45 53.13
N ASP A 18 28.78 -39.30 52.72
CA ASP A 18 28.93 -40.10 51.49
C ASP A 18 28.12 -39.61 50.27
N LEU A 19 27.36 -38.51 50.37
CA LEU A 19 26.61 -37.97 49.21
C LEU A 19 27.39 -36.96 48.35
N PHE A 20 28.60 -36.55 48.76
CA PHE A 20 29.38 -35.49 48.10
C PHE A 20 30.42 -35.98 47.08
N SER A 21 30.54 -37.29 46.87
CA SER A 21 31.57 -37.90 46.01
C SER A 21 31.19 -37.99 44.54
N ASN A 22 29.89 -37.88 44.21
CA ASN A 22 29.38 -38.06 42.84
C ASN A 22 28.96 -36.77 42.14
N LEU A 23 28.98 -35.63 42.83
CA LEU A 23 28.93 -34.36 42.12
C LEU A 23 30.32 -34.03 41.61
N ASP A 24 30.42 -33.73 40.32
CA ASP A 24 31.60 -33.12 39.72
C ASP A 24 31.67 -31.64 40.17
N LEU A 25 31.66 -31.43 41.48
CA LEU A 25 32.06 -30.19 42.11
C LEU A 25 33.52 -29.97 41.71
N PRO A 26 33.93 -28.72 41.40
CA PRO A 26 35.32 -28.42 41.12
C PRO A 26 36.19 -28.99 42.24
N LYS A 27 37.06 -29.96 41.89
CA LYS A 27 37.84 -30.80 42.82
C LYS A 27 38.92 -30.03 43.60
N GLU A 28 39.03 -28.73 43.39
CA GLU A 28 39.88 -27.87 44.19
C GLU A 28 39.04 -27.14 45.22
N PRO A 29 39.46 -27.08 46.50
CA PRO A 29 38.94 -26.04 47.36
C PRO A 29 39.21 -24.73 46.64
N LEU A 30 38.16 -24.00 46.25
CA LEU A 30 38.19 -22.67 45.65
C LEU A 30 38.75 -21.62 46.65
N ARG A 31 39.91 -21.92 47.24
CA ARG A 31 40.78 -20.99 47.95
C ARG A 31 41.40 -20.09 46.88
N GLY A 32 40.73 -18.97 46.63
CA GLY A 32 41.35 -17.82 45.96
C GLY A 32 40.74 -17.42 44.62
N GLN A 33 39.81 -18.20 44.04
CA GLN A 33 39.13 -17.73 42.83
C GLN A 33 37.98 -16.76 43.18
N LYS A 34 37.89 -15.72 42.36
CA LYS A 34 37.14 -14.45 42.49
C LYS A 34 35.62 -14.54 42.72
N PHE A 35 35.06 -15.72 43.01
CA PHE A 35 33.63 -15.92 43.28
C PHE A 35 33.12 -15.16 44.49
N LYS A 36 33.98 -14.83 45.48
CA LYS A 36 33.57 -14.04 46.65
C LYS A 36 33.14 -12.61 46.31
N GLN A 37 33.49 -12.09 45.13
CA GLN A 37 33.23 -10.70 44.76
C GLN A 37 32.23 -10.54 43.61
N ASP A 38 31.98 -11.58 42.81
CA ASP A 38 31.14 -11.45 41.63
C ASP A 38 29.86 -12.30 41.72
N THR A 39 28.78 -11.62 42.11
CA THR A 39 27.43 -12.21 42.15
C THR A 39 26.94 -12.65 40.76
N GLY A 40 27.45 -12.06 39.68
CA GLY A 40 27.04 -12.41 38.31
C GLY A 40 27.56 -13.78 37.88
N LEU A 41 28.81 -14.09 38.21
CA LEU A 41 29.42 -15.40 37.93
C LEU A 41 28.75 -16.53 38.70
N TYR A 42 28.36 -16.27 39.96
CA TYR A 42 27.63 -17.25 40.77
C TYR A 42 26.24 -17.57 40.20
N ILE A 43 25.49 -16.55 39.73
CA ILE A 43 24.17 -16.75 39.13
C ILE A 43 24.28 -17.53 37.80
N ASN A 44 25.21 -17.14 36.92
CA ASN A 44 25.40 -17.84 35.63
C ASN A 44 25.90 -19.29 35.80
N TRP A 45 26.57 -19.60 36.91
CA TRP A 45 26.94 -20.95 37.27
C TRP A 45 25.75 -21.75 37.81
N LEU A 46 24.92 -21.15 38.68
CA LEU A 46 23.67 -21.76 39.16
C LEU A 46 22.70 -22.11 38.02
N ASP A 47 22.63 -21.30 36.95
CA ASP A 47 21.77 -21.54 35.79
C ASP A 47 22.13 -22.83 35.02
N LYS A 48 23.33 -23.39 35.22
CA LYS A 48 23.78 -24.63 34.58
C LYS A 48 23.51 -25.88 35.41
N LEU A 49 23.07 -25.71 36.65
CA LEU A 49 22.84 -26.78 37.60
C LEU A 49 21.38 -27.25 37.58
N THR A 50 21.19 -28.52 37.91
CA THR A 50 19.87 -29.06 38.27
C THR A 50 19.40 -28.51 39.61
N ASP A 51 18.11 -28.65 39.92
CA ASP A 51 17.55 -28.08 41.15
C ASP A 51 18.11 -28.73 42.42
N GLU A 52 18.45 -30.02 42.36
CA GLU A 52 19.17 -30.77 43.42
C GLU A 52 20.58 -30.18 43.66
N GLU A 53 21.34 -29.93 42.59
CA GLU A 53 22.70 -29.39 42.64
C GLU A 53 22.73 -27.93 43.14
N LYS A 54 21.72 -27.13 42.76
CA LYS A 54 21.54 -25.76 43.28
C LYS A 54 21.32 -25.78 44.78
N TRP A 55 20.52 -26.72 45.29
CA TRP A 55 20.24 -26.85 46.72
C TRP A 55 21.51 -27.20 47.51
N GLN A 56 22.29 -28.15 47.03
CA GLN A 56 23.54 -28.55 47.67
C GLN A 56 24.61 -27.44 47.63
N ALA A 57 24.69 -26.69 46.53
CA ALA A 57 25.54 -25.50 46.48
C ALA A 57 25.09 -24.45 47.51
N TYR A 58 23.78 -24.21 47.64
CA TYR A 58 23.23 -23.27 48.61
C TYR A 58 23.55 -23.67 50.06
N THR A 59 23.38 -24.94 50.44
CA THR A 59 23.71 -25.44 51.79
C THR A 59 25.22 -25.37 52.07
N PHE A 60 26.07 -25.62 51.08
CA PHE A 60 27.52 -25.48 51.21
C PHE A 60 27.96 -24.03 51.43
N PHE A 61 27.46 -23.07 50.63
CA PHE A 61 27.87 -21.67 50.72
C PHE A 61 27.31 -20.96 51.96
N THR A 62 26.13 -21.35 52.45
CA THR A 62 25.51 -20.76 53.64
C THR A 62 26.18 -21.17 54.97
N ARG A 63 27.13 -22.13 54.97
CA ARG A 63 27.92 -22.49 56.17
C ARG A 63 28.86 -21.39 56.66
N THR A 64 29.18 -20.39 55.82
CA THR A 64 30.05 -19.26 56.19
C THR A 64 29.28 -17.94 56.18
N SER A 65 29.62 -16.99 57.06
CA SER A 65 28.98 -15.66 57.10
C SER A 65 29.11 -14.88 55.78
N SER A 66 30.27 -14.99 55.12
CA SER A 66 30.50 -14.43 53.78
C SER A 66 29.65 -15.10 52.70
N GLY A 67 29.48 -16.42 52.76
CA GLY A 67 28.68 -17.16 51.79
C GLY A 67 27.18 -17.00 52.02
N LYS A 68 26.70 -16.80 53.25
CA LYS A 68 25.31 -16.38 53.53
C LYS A 68 24.97 -15.05 52.85
N LYS A 69 25.85 -14.05 52.94
CA LYS A 69 25.65 -12.74 52.28
C LYS A 69 25.64 -12.86 50.76
N LEU A 70 26.51 -13.70 50.21
CA LEU A 70 26.59 -13.93 48.76
C LEU A 70 25.36 -14.68 48.23
N ALA A 71 24.93 -15.73 48.93
CA ALA A 71 23.72 -16.49 48.60
C ALA A 71 22.46 -15.62 48.68
N LYS A 72 22.34 -14.75 49.69
CA LYS A 72 21.23 -13.80 49.79
C LYS A 72 21.18 -12.82 48.62
N ASN A 73 22.31 -12.20 48.28
CA ASN A 73 22.39 -11.26 47.15
C ASN A 73 22.11 -11.96 45.80
N ALA A 74 22.57 -13.20 45.64
CA ALA A 74 22.30 -14.00 44.46
C ALA A 74 20.82 -14.37 44.33
N LEU A 75 20.18 -14.74 45.45
CA LEU A 75 18.75 -15.02 45.50
C LEU A 75 17.92 -13.79 45.16
N GLU A 76 18.28 -12.62 45.68
CA GLU A 76 17.60 -11.35 45.32
C GLU A 76 17.73 -11.04 43.83
N LYS A 77 18.94 -11.15 43.25
CA LYS A 77 19.15 -10.98 41.81
C LYS A 77 18.42 -12.03 40.95
N TYR A 78 18.31 -13.26 41.44
CA TYR A 78 17.58 -14.32 40.73
C TYR A 78 16.07 -14.07 40.74
N LYS A 79 15.52 -13.61 41.87
CA LYS A 79 14.12 -13.16 41.97
C LYS A 79 13.83 -11.98 41.04
N GLU A 80 14.74 -11.01 40.97
CA GLU A 80 14.66 -9.89 40.03
C GLU A 80 14.66 -10.37 38.58
N ARG A 81 15.58 -11.27 38.19
CA ARG A 81 15.60 -11.88 36.85
C ARG A 81 14.32 -12.64 36.51
N ILE A 82 13.77 -13.42 37.44
CA ILE A 82 12.49 -14.11 37.24
C ILE A 82 11.37 -13.09 37.00
N SER A 83 11.30 -12.03 37.80
CA SER A 83 10.28 -10.99 37.63
C SER A 83 10.40 -10.28 36.28
N VAL A 84 11.62 -9.96 35.85
CA VAL A 84 11.88 -9.35 34.53
C VAL A 84 11.49 -10.29 33.40
N ASN A 85 11.89 -11.56 33.47
CA ASN A 85 11.56 -12.57 32.46
C ASN A 85 10.05 -12.83 32.37
N GLN A 86 9.33 -12.81 33.50
CA GLN A 86 7.88 -12.90 33.50
C GLN A 86 7.21 -11.67 32.85
N GLY A 87 7.75 -10.46 33.07
CA GLY A 87 7.31 -9.24 32.40
C GLY A 87 7.50 -9.32 30.89
N LEU A 88 8.71 -9.67 30.45
CA LEU A 88 9.03 -9.88 29.03
C LEU A 88 8.17 -10.98 28.40
N GLY A 89 7.87 -12.05 29.13
CA GLY A 89 6.98 -13.11 28.66
C GLY A 89 5.54 -12.63 28.41
N ARG A 90 5.03 -11.71 29.24
CA ARG A 90 3.71 -11.08 29.03
C ARG A 90 3.73 -10.13 27.84
N GLU A 91 4.71 -9.25 27.77
CA GLU A 91 4.86 -8.31 26.64
C GLU A 91 4.98 -9.05 25.30
N LEU A 92 5.74 -10.14 25.26
CA LEU A 92 5.91 -10.95 24.06
C LEU A 92 4.63 -11.70 23.68
N SER A 93 3.85 -12.15 24.67
CA SER A 93 2.52 -12.74 24.43
C SER A 93 1.54 -11.71 23.89
N GLU A 94 1.50 -10.50 24.47
CA GLU A 94 0.65 -9.40 24.01
C GLU A 94 1.04 -8.93 22.61
N ALA A 95 2.35 -8.79 22.33
CA ALA A 95 2.86 -8.44 21.02
C ALA A 95 2.47 -9.50 19.97
N ARG A 96 2.56 -10.78 20.32
CA ARG A 96 2.14 -11.89 19.46
C ARG A 96 0.64 -11.86 19.20
N GLU A 97 -0.19 -11.67 20.22
CA GLU A 97 -1.65 -11.55 20.04
C GLU A 97 -2.00 -10.35 19.17
N ASN A 98 -1.33 -9.21 19.35
CA ASN A 98 -1.54 -8.04 18.52
C ASN A 98 -1.09 -8.25 17.07
N LEU A 99 -0.02 -8.99 16.81
CA LEU A 99 0.41 -9.37 15.45
C LEU A 99 -0.61 -10.28 14.76
N LEU A 100 -1.29 -11.15 15.52
CA LEU A 100 -2.29 -12.08 15.00
C LEU A 100 -3.65 -11.41 14.76
N LYS A 101 -3.88 -10.20 15.28
CA LYS A 101 -5.10 -9.44 14.99
C LYS A 101 -5.09 -9.01 13.54
N LEU A 102 -6.14 -9.42 12.83
CA LEU A 102 -6.37 -9.11 11.42
C LEU A 102 -6.36 -7.60 11.13
N GLU A 103 -6.76 -6.79 12.12
CA GLU A 103 -6.80 -5.33 12.08
C GLU A 103 -5.41 -4.69 11.97
N ASN A 104 -4.38 -5.36 12.49
CA ASN A 104 -2.99 -4.92 12.45
C ASN A 104 -2.23 -5.46 11.24
N SER A 105 -2.91 -6.22 10.36
CA SER A 105 -2.30 -6.75 9.15
C SER A 105 -2.01 -5.64 8.15
N GLU A 106 -0.73 -5.44 7.83
CA GLU A 106 -0.29 -4.51 6.79
C GLU A 106 -0.87 -4.86 5.42
N ILE A 107 -1.00 -6.15 5.12
CA ILE A 107 -1.59 -6.64 3.87
C ILE A 107 -3.06 -6.20 3.78
N LEU A 108 -3.79 -6.31 4.89
CA LEU A 108 -5.21 -5.94 4.93
C LEU A 108 -5.39 -4.42 4.92
N ALA A 109 -4.49 -3.68 5.58
CA ALA A 109 -4.44 -2.22 5.49
C ALA A 109 -4.15 -1.76 4.04
N ALA A 110 -3.17 -2.39 3.38
CA ALA A 110 -2.85 -2.13 1.97
C ALA A 110 -4.02 -2.48 1.05
N GLY A 111 -4.70 -3.60 1.29
CA GLY A 111 -5.89 -4.01 0.54
C GLY A 111 -7.06 -3.05 0.70
N LYS A 112 -7.37 -2.61 1.93
CA LYS A 112 -8.40 -1.59 2.21
C LYS A 112 -8.06 -0.26 1.54
N TRP A 113 -6.80 0.15 1.60
CA TRP A 113 -6.32 1.38 0.96
C TRP A 113 -6.48 1.29 -0.57
N LEU A 114 -6.03 0.19 -1.19
CA LEU A 114 -6.11 -0.02 -2.63
C LEU A 114 -7.57 -0.03 -3.10
N TRP A 115 -8.42 -0.74 -2.36
CA TRP A 115 -9.86 -0.77 -2.62
C TRP A 115 -10.47 0.64 -2.56
N SER A 116 -10.12 1.42 -1.54
CA SER A 116 -10.56 2.82 -1.42
C SER A 116 -10.09 3.67 -2.59
N ALA A 117 -8.80 3.58 -2.96
CA ALA A 117 -8.23 4.31 -4.08
C ALA A 117 -8.95 3.97 -5.41
N LEU A 118 -9.15 2.68 -5.70
CA LEU A 118 -9.83 2.21 -6.91
C LEU A 118 -11.34 2.53 -6.92
N SER A 119 -11.97 2.72 -5.77
CA SER A 119 -13.38 3.09 -5.67
C SER A 119 -13.63 4.55 -6.07
N LYS A 120 -12.61 5.42 -5.99
CA LYS A 120 -12.70 6.84 -6.41
C LYS A 120 -12.76 6.97 -7.93
N ARG A 121 -13.17 8.12 -8.46
CA ARG A 121 -13.29 8.36 -9.92
C ARG A 121 -12.31 9.42 -10.42
N GLY A 122 -11.85 9.25 -11.66
CA GLY A 122 -11.06 10.25 -12.38
C GLY A 122 -9.84 10.76 -11.61
N HIS A 123 -9.80 12.07 -11.38
CA HIS A 123 -8.65 12.78 -10.79
C HIS A 123 -8.39 12.44 -9.32
N GLU A 124 -9.42 12.09 -8.54
CA GLU A 124 -9.24 11.69 -7.13
C GLU A 124 -8.60 10.31 -6.99
N ARG A 125 -8.96 9.37 -7.88
CA ARG A 125 -8.28 8.06 -7.97
C ARG A 125 -6.81 8.26 -8.33
N GLN A 126 -6.54 9.18 -9.25
CA GLN A 126 -5.21 9.49 -9.75
C GLN A 126 -4.30 10.02 -8.63
N GLN A 127 -4.75 11.02 -7.84
CA GLN A 127 -3.95 11.53 -6.73
C GLN A 127 -3.62 10.44 -5.72
N HIS A 128 -4.60 9.61 -5.36
CA HIS A 128 -4.37 8.51 -4.43
C HIS A 128 -3.37 7.46 -4.95
N LEU A 129 -3.45 7.08 -6.22
CA LEU A 129 -2.51 6.10 -6.76
C LEU A 129 -1.09 6.66 -6.94
N LEU A 130 -0.96 7.97 -7.21
CA LEU A 130 0.32 8.67 -7.26
C LEU A 130 1.00 8.77 -5.88
N GLU A 131 0.25 8.96 -4.81
CA GLU A 131 0.78 9.03 -3.42
C GLU A 131 1.58 7.77 -3.01
N ARG A 132 1.33 6.63 -3.64
CA ARG A 132 2.02 5.35 -3.38
C ARG A 132 2.90 4.89 -4.55
N ASP A 133 3.16 5.76 -5.51
CA ASP A 133 4.00 5.49 -6.69
C ASP A 133 3.52 4.29 -7.53
N LEU A 134 2.21 4.01 -7.50
CA LEU A 134 1.60 2.87 -8.20
C LEU A 134 1.18 3.18 -9.64
N VAL A 135 1.36 4.41 -10.08
CA VAL A 135 1.14 4.83 -11.46
C VAL A 135 2.27 5.76 -11.86
N HIS A 136 3.00 5.41 -12.91
CA HIS A 136 4.03 6.29 -13.45
C HIS A 136 3.37 7.54 -14.03
N ARG A 137 3.69 8.68 -13.42
CA ARG A 137 3.16 10.00 -13.77
C ARG A 137 3.39 10.33 -15.25
N ASP A 138 4.50 9.85 -15.82
CA ASP A 138 4.92 10.15 -17.19
C ASP A 138 4.12 9.37 -18.24
N ASP A 139 3.81 8.10 -17.99
CA ASP A 139 3.00 7.28 -18.92
C ASP A 139 1.57 7.81 -19.04
N TYR A 140 1.00 8.24 -17.92
CA TYR A 140 -0.36 8.77 -17.89
C TYR A 140 -0.43 10.19 -18.47
N ASN A 141 0.49 11.08 -18.08
CA ASN A 141 0.56 12.42 -18.65
C ASN A 141 0.86 12.35 -20.16
N GLY A 142 1.74 11.46 -20.60
CA GLY A 142 2.00 11.23 -22.02
C GLY A 142 0.75 10.79 -22.78
N SER A 143 -0.04 9.87 -22.21
CA SER A 143 -1.28 9.38 -22.82
C SER A 143 -2.37 10.45 -22.88
N VAL A 144 -2.57 11.21 -21.80
CA VAL A 144 -3.57 12.29 -21.74
C VAL A 144 -3.19 13.45 -22.66
N THR A 145 -1.93 13.87 -22.65
CA THR A 145 -1.43 14.92 -23.55
C THR A 145 -1.48 14.47 -25.01
N GLY A 146 -1.22 13.20 -25.31
CA GLY A 146 -1.38 12.62 -26.64
C GLY A 146 -2.83 12.68 -27.13
N LEU A 147 -3.79 12.30 -26.27
CA LEU A 147 -5.22 12.37 -26.60
C LEU A 147 -5.70 13.81 -26.77
N GLN A 148 -5.26 14.75 -25.92
CA GLN A 148 -5.59 16.16 -26.06
C GLN A 148 -5.08 16.74 -27.39
N ARG A 149 -3.84 16.38 -27.78
CA ARG A 149 -3.28 16.81 -29.07
C ARG A 149 -4.07 16.22 -30.24
N ALA A 150 -4.41 14.93 -30.19
CA ALA A 150 -5.22 14.30 -31.23
C ALA A 150 -6.60 14.93 -31.38
N ILE A 151 -7.26 15.30 -30.27
CA ILE A 151 -8.54 16.03 -30.31
C ILE A 151 -8.36 17.39 -30.98
N HIS A 152 -7.31 18.13 -30.62
CA HIS A 152 -7.04 19.44 -31.20
C HIS A 152 -6.77 19.35 -32.72
N ASP A 153 -5.97 18.37 -33.15
CA ASP A 153 -5.68 18.14 -34.57
C ASP A 153 -6.97 17.81 -35.35
N ILE A 154 -7.86 17.00 -34.77
CA ILE A 154 -9.18 16.68 -35.35
C ILE A 154 -10.06 17.92 -35.46
N GLU A 155 -10.10 18.77 -34.43
CA GLU A 155 -10.89 20.01 -34.45
C GLU A 155 -10.40 20.96 -35.55
N GLU A 156 -9.08 21.14 -35.70
CA GLU A 156 -8.50 21.99 -36.74
C GLU A 156 -8.81 21.44 -38.15
N GLU A 157 -8.78 20.12 -38.32
CA GLU A 157 -9.09 19.49 -39.60
C GLU A 157 -10.57 19.60 -39.96
N ILE A 158 -11.48 19.48 -38.97
CA ILE A 158 -12.91 19.73 -39.15
C ILE A 158 -13.17 21.18 -39.56
N GLU A 159 -12.49 22.15 -38.94
CA GLU A 159 -12.62 23.56 -39.32
C GLU A 159 -12.17 23.81 -40.76
N LYS A 160 -11.03 23.24 -41.17
CA LYS A 160 -10.53 23.31 -42.57
C LYS A 160 -11.53 22.69 -43.56
N LEU A 161 -12.10 21.53 -43.23
CA LEU A 161 -13.13 20.86 -44.03
C LEU A 161 -14.41 21.69 -44.15
N THR A 162 -14.82 22.35 -43.07
CA THR A 162 -16.01 23.20 -43.03
C THR A 162 -15.82 24.44 -43.91
N ASN A 163 -14.66 25.09 -43.79
CA ASN A 163 -14.31 26.27 -44.58
C ASN A 163 -14.23 25.95 -46.08
N THR A 164 -13.52 24.88 -46.45
CA THR A 164 -13.42 24.45 -47.86
C THR A 164 -14.76 24.04 -48.46
N SER A 165 -15.63 23.41 -47.67
CA SER A 165 -17.00 23.08 -48.07
C SER A 165 -17.86 24.33 -48.27
N GLY A 166 -17.76 25.30 -47.36
CA GLY A 166 -18.44 26.59 -47.48
C GLY A 166 -18.05 27.35 -48.76
N GLU A 167 -16.77 27.34 -49.12
CA GLU A 167 -16.29 27.94 -50.37
C GLU A 167 -16.86 27.23 -51.61
N LYS A 168 -16.92 25.89 -51.61
CA LYS A 168 -17.51 25.11 -52.70
C LYS A 168 -19.00 25.43 -52.87
N VAL A 169 -19.75 25.48 -51.77
CA VAL A 169 -21.18 25.86 -51.78
C VAL A 169 -21.35 27.27 -52.37
N LYS A 170 -20.51 28.23 -51.96
CA LYS A 170 -20.54 29.60 -52.50
C LYS A 170 -20.25 29.64 -54.00
N LYS A 171 -19.26 28.87 -54.49
CA LYS A 171 -18.95 28.73 -55.92
C LYS A 171 -20.12 28.13 -56.71
N LEU A 172 -20.75 27.08 -56.18
CA LEU A 172 -21.93 26.46 -56.78
C LEU A 172 -23.11 27.44 -56.83
N GLY A 173 -23.37 28.18 -55.75
CA GLY A 173 -24.42 29.20 -55.70
C GLY A 173 -24.22 30.30 -56.76
N LYS A 174 -22.99 30.78 -56.94
CA LYS A 174 -22.66 31.70 -58.04
C LYS A 174 -22.95 31.10 -59.40
N ARG A 175 -22.55 29.85 -59.65
CA ARG A 175 -22.79 29.15 -60.92
C ARG A 175 -24.28 28.96 -61.20
N VAL A 176 -25.08 28.61 -60.20
CA VAL A 176 -26.54 28.52 -60.31
C VAL A 176 -27.14 29.87 -60.69
N ASN A 177 -26.69 30.97 -60.07
CA ASN A 177 -27.18 32.31 -60.39
C ASN A 177 -26.81 32.73 -61.82
N THR A 178 -25.58 32.44 -62.27
CA THR A 178 -25.16 32.67 -63.66
C THR A 178 -26.03 31.89 -64.64
N LEU A 179 -26.25 30.59 -64.39
CA LEU A 179 -27.09 29.75 -65.25
C LEU A 179 -28.54 30.26 -65.30
N ARG A 180 -29.10 30.70 -64.17
CA ARG A 180 -30.44 31.33 -64.14
C ARG A 180 -30.50 32.61 -64.96
N SER A 181 -29.46 33.44 -64.90
CA SER A 181 -29.38 34.66 -65.70
C SER A 181 -29.31 34.37 -67.19
N ILE A 182 -28.50 33.38 -67.60
CA ILE A 182 -28.40 32.94 -69.00
C ILE A 182 -29.75 32.42 -69.47
N LEU A 183 -30.40 31.55 -68.69
CA LEU A 183 -31.70 30.99 -69.04
C LEU A 183 -32.76 32.09 -69.23
N LYS A 184 -32.81 33.08 -68.32
CA LYS A 184 -33.72 34.23 -68.45
C LYS A 184 -33.45 35.05 -69.72
N ALA A 185 -32.18 35.29 -70.04
CA ALA A 185 -31.81 36.00 -71.25
C ALA A 185 -32.25 35.23 -72.51
N GLN A 186 -32.00 33.92 -72.56
CA GLN A 186 -32.42 33.05 -73.66
C GLN A 186 -33.95 33.00 -73.80
N GLN A 187 -34.69 32.90 -72.69
CA GLN A 187 -36.14 32.96 -72.69
C GLN A 187 -36.65 34.27 -73.29
N LYS A 188 -36.05 35.41 -72.90
CA LYS A 188 -36.40 36.71 -73.47
C LYS A 188 -36.10 36.78 -74.96
N THR A 189 -34.93 36.30 -75.40
CA THR A 189 -34.59 36.27 -76.82
C THR A 189 -35.57 35.42 -77.63
N LEU A 190 -36.01 34.27 -77.10
CA LEU A 190 -37.02 33.44 -77.76
C LEU A 190 -38.39 34.14 -77.81
N GLU A 191 -38.80 34.79 -76.72
CA GLU A 191 -40.00 35.61 -76.67
C GLU A 191 -39.97 36.71 -77.75
N ASP A 192 -38.87 37.46 -77.83
CA ASP A 192 -38.70 38.53 -78.82
C ASP A 192 -38.80 37.98 -80.26
N ILE A 193 -38.12 36.86 -80.56
CA ILE A 193 -38.16 36.21 -81.89
C ILE A 193 -39.58 35.74 -82.26
N ILE A 194 -40.29 35.14 -81.31
CA ILE A 194 -41.64 34.61 -81.57
C ILE A 194 -42.60 35.76 -81.82
N ARG A 195 -42.57 36.80 -80.98
CA ARG A 195 -43.42 37.98 -81.17
C ARG A 195 -43.14 38.72 -82.47
N GLU A 196 -41.86 38.86 -82.84
CA GLU A 196 -41.46 39.53 -84.07
C GLU A 196 -41.94 38.78 -85.33
N ARG A 197 -41.88 37.44 -85.34
CA ARG A 197 -42.17 36.64 -86.53
C ARG A 197 -43.61 36.15 -86.64
N TYR A 198 -44.27 35.91 -85.51
CA TYR A 198 -45.57 35.23 -85.44
C TYR A 198 -46.64 36.07 -84.74
N GLY A 199 -46.26 37.17 -84.08
CA GLY A 199 -47.19 38.08 -83.39
C GLY A 199 -47.53 37.65 -81.96
N ASP A 200 -48.24 38.53 -81.25
CA ASP A 200 -48.50 38.38 -79.82
C ASP A 200 -49.49 37.24 -79.50
N ASP A 201 -50.42 36.94 -80.42
CA ASP A 201 -51.43 35.89 -80.22
C ASP A 201 -50.80 34.49 -80.13
N ASP A 202 -49.83 34.20 -81.00
CA ASP A 202 -49.08 32.94 -80.99
C ASP A 202 -48.20 32.81 -79.74
N TRP A 203 -47.58 33.91 -79.28
CA TRP A 203 -46.84 33.91 -78.01
C TRP A 203 -47.75 33.66 -76.81
N ASN A 204 -48.91 34.33 -76.75
CA ASN A 204 -49.89 34.15 -75.67
C ASN A 204 -50.45 32.73 -75.65
N PHE A 205 -50.68 32.13 -76.82
CA PHE A 205 -51.04 30.73 -76.94
C PHE A 205 -49.94 29.81 -76.39
N ILE A 206 -48.68 29.99 -76.80
CA ILE A 206 -47.53 29.20 -76.30
C ILE A 206 -47.37 29.34 -74.79
N GLN A 207 -47.45 30.56 -74.23
CA GLN A 207 -47.39 30.77 -72.78
C GLN A 207 -48.52 30.04 -72.04
N SER A 208 -49.74 30.01 -72.61
CA SER A 208 -50.86 29.30 -72.01
C SER A 208 -50.65 27.79 -71.92
N GLN A 209 -49.88 27.21 -72.87
CA GLN A 209 -49.52 25.79 -72.86
C GLN A 209 -48.39 25.48 -71.86
N LEU A 210 -47.45 26.40 -71.66
CA LEU A 210 -46.33 26.23 -70.71
C LEU A 210 -46.73 26.40 -69.22
N ARG A 211 -47.92 26.95 -68.95
CA ARG A 211 -48.45 27.15 -67.58
C ARG A 211 -49.34 26.01 -67.07
N LYS A 212 -49.60 24.99 -67.89
CA LYS A 212 -50.26 23.73 -67.48
C LYS A 212 -49.23 22.75 -66.95
#